data_AF-A0A0J7I4M6-F1
#
_entry.id   AF-A0A0J7I4M6-F1
#
_cell.length_a   1.000
_cell.length_b   1.000
_cell.length_c   1.000
_cell.angle_alpha   90.00
_cell.angle_beta   90.00
_cell.angle_gamma   90.00
#
_symmetry.space_group_name_H-M   'P 1'
#
loop_
_entity.id
_entity.type
_entity.pdbx_description
1 polymer ?
#
loop_
_entity_poly.entity_id
_entity_poly.type
_entity_poly.pdbx_seq_one_letter_code
_entity_poly.pdbx_strand_id
1 'polypeptide(L)'
;MVKNHLVNVRIGLARNTAGVLEITDTNNYYPFGLNHIEGMLSNSNFGSYNSYKYNGKELQETGMYDYGARMYMADIGRWGVVDPLAEKMRRWSPYNYAFNNPVRFIDPDGMTPVTDYYNLKGQLTKHVEDGKLDKKVVFNY
;
A
#
# COMPACT_ATOMS: atom_id res chain seq x y z
N MET A 1 4.66 -14.37 4.60
CA MET A 1 5.19 -13.11 4.03
C MET A 1 5.71 -12.24 5.14
N VAL A 2 6.72 -11.42 4.86
CA VAL A 2 7.21 -10.37 5.77
C VAL A 2 6.83 -9.01 5.19
N LYS A 3 6.27 -8.12 6.01
CA LYS A 3 5.79 -6.80 5.59
C LYS A 3 6.50 -5.68 6.37
N ASN A 4 6.52 -4.46 5.82
CA ASN A 4 6.98 -3.26 6.53
C ASN A 4 5.83 -2.53 7.25
N HIS A 5 6.10 -1.34 7.79
CA HIS A 5 5.13 -0.52 8.55
C HIS A 5 3.97 0.05 7.72
N LEU A 6 4.09 0.08 6.40
CA LEU A 6 3.01 0.44 5.47
C LEU A 6 2.37 -0.79 4.82
N VAL A 7 2.67 -1.97 5.35
CA VAL A 7 2.11 -3.26 4.91
C VAL A 7 2.53 -3.63 3.49
N ASN A 8 3.62 -3.03 2.99
CA ASN A 8 4.28 -3.46 1.76
C ASN A 8 4.91 -4.83 1.98
N VAL A 9 4.60 -5.80 1.13
CA VAL A 9 5.23 -7.13 1.16
C VAL A 9 6.69 -6.99 0.76
N ARG A 10 7.63 -7.34 1.64
CA ARG A 10 9.08 -7.26 1.37
C ARG A 10 9.65 -8.62 0.98
N ILE A 11 9.17 -9.68 1.63
CA ILE A 11 9.65 -11.06 1.40
C ILE A 11 8.47 -12.01 1.27
N GLY A 12 8.41 -12.72 0.14
CA GLY A 12 7.57 -13.89 -0.10
C GLY A 12 8.27 -15.16 0.38
N LEU A 13 7.52 -16.03 1.05
CA LEU A 13 8.03 -17.30 1.57
C LEU A 13 7.04 -18.41 1.21
N ALA A 14 7.56 -19.56 0.77
CA ALA A 14 6.78 -20.78 0.58
C ALA A 14 7.55 -21.98 1.16
N ARG A 15 6.87 -23.11 1.32
CA ARG A 15 7.53 -24.39 1.61
C ARG A 15 7.67 -25.16 0.32
N ASN A 16 8.87 -25.67 0.04
CA ASN A 16 9.07 -26.61 -1.05
C ASN A 16 8.48 -27.98 -0.70
N THR A 17 8.56 -28.93 -1.64
CA THR A 17 8.03 -30.30 -1.47
C THR A 17 8.64 -31.05 -0.28
N ALA A 18 9.84 -30.68 0.17
CA ALA A 18 10.50 -31.25 1.35
C ALA A 18 10.09 -30.55 2.66
N GLY A 19 9.16 -29.59 2.62
CA GLY A 19 8.70 -28.82 3.77
C GLY A 19 9.65 -27.73 4.25
N VAL A 20 10.74 -27.48 3.53
CA VAL A 20 11.74 -26.45 3.86
C VAL A 20 11.24 -25.09 3.38
N LEU A 21 11.39 -24.06 4.22
CA LEU A 21 11.06 -22.67 3.89
C LEU A 21 12.07 -22.10 2.88
N GLU A 22 11.57 -21.55 1.79
CA GLU A 22 12.36 -20.86 0.78
C GLU A 22 11.80 -19.46 0.48
N ILE A 23 12.69 -18.55 0.09
CA ILE A 23 12.32 -17.22 -0.38
C ILE A 23 11.82 -17.34 -1.81
N THR A 24 10.56 -16.98 -2.03
CA THR A 24 9.95 -17.01 -3.36
C THR A 24 9.99 -15.66 -4.06
N ASP A 25 10.15 -14.58 -3.30
CA ASP A 25 10.11 -13.23 -3.85
C ASP A 25 10.75 -12.22 -2.89
N THR A 26 11.47 -11.24 -3.44
CA THR A 26 12.05 -10.11 -2.70
C THR A 26 11.63 -8.81 -3.36
N ASN A 27 10.95 -7.93 -2.61
CA ASN A 27 10.40 -6.69 -3.14
C ASN A 27 10.95 -5.47 -2.40
N ASN A 28 11.62 -4.61 -3.15
CA ASN A 28 11.92 -3.25 -2.73
C ASN A 28 10.97 -2.29 -3.45
N TYR A 29 10.69 -1.14 -2.85
CA TYR A 29 9.78 -0.15 -3.44
C TYR A 29 10.41 1.23 -3.34
N TYR A 30 10.27 2.01 -4.41
CA TYR A 30 10.37 3.46 -4.33
C TYR A 30 9.25 4.01 -3.42
N PRO A 31 9.36 5.26 -2.92
CA PRO A 31 8.36 5.81 -1.99
C PRO A 31 6.91 5.73 -2.49
N PHE A 32 6.70 5.92 -3.80
CA PHE A 32 5.39 5.87 -4.47
C PHE A 32 5.00 4.46 -4.95
N GLY A 33 5.67 3.41 -4.47
CA GLY A 33 5.21 2.03 -4.64
C GLY A 33 5.61 1.35 -5.93
N LEU A 34 6.35 2.02 -6.83
CA LEU A 34 6.99 1.34 -7.94
C LEU A 34 8.00 0.33 -7.38
N ASN A 35 7.92 -0.91 -7.85
CA ASN A 35 8.85 -1.95 -7.44
C ASN A 35 10.26 -1.61 -7.92
N HIS A 36 11.23 -1.63 -7.01
CA HIS A 36 12.63 -1.50 -7.32
C HIS A 36 13.20 -2.89 -7.52
N ILE A 37 13.41 -3.25 -8.79
CA ILE A 37 13.88 -4.58 -9.17
C ILE A 37 15.36 -4.68 -8.85
N GLU A 38 15.72 -5.53 -7.88
CA GLU A 38 17.10 -5.75 -7.49
C GLU A 38 17.38 -7.23 -7.21
N GLY A 39 18.30 -7.84 -7.96
CA GLY A 39 18.71 -9.24 -7.79
C GLY A 39 17.83 -10.26 -8.51
N MET A 40 18.21 -11.54 -8.44
CA MET A 40 17.58 -12.64 -9.20
C MET A 40 16.17 -13.02 -8.72
N LEU A 41 15.82 -12.70 -7.46
CA LEU A 41 14.53 -13.07 -6.85
C LEU A 41 13.54 -11.90 -6.80
N SER A 42 13.91 -10.74 -7.36
CA SER A 42 13.03 -9.58 -7.44
C SER A 42 12.23 -9.63 -8.73
N ASN A 43 10.97 -10.03 -8.65
CA ASN A 43 10.05 -9.98 -9.79
C ASN A 43 9.10 -8.80 -9.64
N SER A 44 9.20 -7.83 -10.57
CA SER A 44 8.24 -6.70 -10.67
C SER A 44 6.84 -7.10 -11.10
N ASN A 45 6.66 -8.36 -11.49
CA ASN A 45 5.59 -8.72 -12.42
C ASN A 45 4.42 -9.40 -11.73
N PHE A 46 3.24 -9.09 -12.25
CA PHE A 46 2.06 -9.92 -12.17
C PHE A 46 2.40 -11.39 -12.49
N GLY A 47 1.82 -12.34 -11.75
CA GLY A 47 2.13 -13.76 -11.89
C GLY A 47 3.21 -14.31 -10.93
N SER A 48 3.72 -13.49 -10.01
CA SER A 48 4.37 -13.98 -8.78
C SER A 48 3.38 -14.82 -7.96
N TYR A 49 3.88 -15.72 -7.09
CA TYR A 49 3.06 -16.53 -6.17
C TYR A 49 2.05 -15.71 -5.35
N ASN A 50 2.25 -14.39 -5.23
CA ASN A 50 1.27 -13.49 -4.65
C ASN A 50 1.25 -12.12 -5.36
N SER A 51 0.09 -11.69 -5.86
CA SER A 51 -0.12 -10.38 -6.50
C SER A 51 -0.30 -9.22 -5.51
N TYR A 52 -0.48 -9.50 -4.21
CA TYR A 52 -0.57 -8.46 -3.18
C TYR A 52 0.82 -7.95 -2.80
N LYS A 53 1.11 -6.66 -3.08
CA LYS A 53 2.46 -6.08 -2.98
C LYS A 53 2.48 -4.80 -2.13
N TYR A 54 2.40 -3.63 -2.77
CA TYR A 54 2.45 -2.32 -2.13
C TYR A 54 1.15 -2.01 -1.40
N ASN A 55 1.25 -1.49 -0.17
CA ASN A 55 0.14 -1.24 0.76
C ASN A 55 -0.84 -2.41 0.94
N GLY A 56 -0.37 -3.64 0.74
CA GLY A 56 -1.22 -4.83 0.73
C GLY A 56 -2.31 -4.78 -0.34
N LYS A 57 -2.09 -4.06 -1.45
CA LYS A 57 -2.98 -3.99 -2.60
C LYS A 57 -2.55 -4.95 -3.69
N GLU A 58 -3.55 -5.43 -4.43
CA GLU A 58 -3.33 -6.34 -5.54
C GLU A 58 -2.80 -5.58 -6.75
N LEU A 59 -1.65 -6.01 -7.27
CA LEU A 59 -1.10 -5.57 -8.55
C LEU A 59 -1.83 -6.31 -9.67
N GLN A 60 -2.47 -5.57 -10.57
CA GLN A 60 -3.17 -6.13 -11.73
C GLN A 60 -2.20 -6.34 -12.92
N GLU A 61 -2.65 -7.09 -13.93
CA GLU A 61 -1.91 -7.31 -15.19
C GLU A 61 -1.50 -6.02 -15.89
N THR A 62 -2.29 -4.96 -15.69
CA THR A 62 -2.04 -3.63 -16.23
C THR A 62 -0.87 -2.89 -15.57
N GLY A 63 -0.29 -3.44 -14.50
CA GLY A 63 0.74 -2.77 -13.68
C GLY A 63 0.17 -1.76 -12.69
N MET A 64 -1.16 -1.66 -12.57
CA MET A 64 -1.83 -0.79 -11.62
C MET A 64 -2.24 -1.55 -10.36
N TYR A 65 -2.23 -0.87 -9.21
CA TYR A 65 -2.74 -1.42 -7.97
C TYR A 65 -4.24 -1.17 -7.82
N ASP A 66 -4.99 -2.20 -7.43
CA ASP A 66 -6.41 -2.07 -7.10
C ASP A 66 -6.60 -1.64 -5.64
N TYR A 67 -7.15 -0.44 -5.45
CA TYR A 67 -7.51 0.12 -4.15
C TYR A 67 -9.01 0.05 -3.85
N GLY A 68 -9.82 -0.52 -4.73
CA GLY A 68 -11.27 -0.60 -4.63
C GLY A 68 -11.95 0.53 -5.39
N ALA A 69 -11.90 1.77 -4.90
CA ALA A 69 -12.55 2.88 -5.60
C ALA A 69 -11.76 3.38 -6.82
N ARG A 70 -10.45 3.14 -6.86
CA ARG A 70 -9.55 3.64 -7.90
C ARG A 70 -8.41 2.67 -8.20
N MET A 71 -7.92 2.72 -9.43
CA MET A 71 -6.67 2.09 -9.84
C MET A 71 -5.50 3.06 -9.63
N TYR A 72 -4.45 2.61 -8.95
CA TYR A 72 -3.27 3.41 -8.64
C TYR A 72 -2.11 3.09 -9.58
N MET A 73 -1.51 4.13 -10.16
CA MET A 73 -0.36 4.05 -11.06
C MET A 73 0.90 4.40 -10.26
N ALA A 74 1.64 3.37 -9.87
CA ALA A 74 2.81 3.51 -9.01
C ALA A 74 4.04 4.07 -9.74
N ASP A 75 4.11 3.90 -11.06
CA ASP A 75 5.14 4.42 -11.96
C ASP A 75 5.20 5.95 -12.00
N ILE A 76 4.04 6.61 -11.94
CA ILE A 76 3.94 8.08 -11.88
C ILE A 76 3.42 8.60 -10.54
N GLY A 77 3.07 7.71 -9.62
CA GLY A 77 2.62 8.03 -8.26
C GLY A 77 1.28 8.77 -8.23
N ARG A 78 0.32 8.40 -9.08
CA ARG A 78 -1.00 9.06 -9.22
C ARG A 78 -2.14 8.07 -9.36
N TRP A 79 -3.36 8.53 -9.10
CA TRP A 79 -4.57 7.78 -9.46
C TRP A 79 -4.80 7.78 -10.96
N GLY A 80 -5.31 6.67 -11.50
CA GLY A 80 -5.69 6.56 -12.91
C GLY A 80 -6.99 7.27 -13.26
N VAL A 81 -7.78 7.66 -12.25
CA VAL A 81 -9.07 8.36 -12.39
C VAL A 81 -9.23 9.45 -11.33
N VAL A 82 -10.18 10.36 -11.56
CA VAL A 82 -10.53 11.45 -10.64
C VAL A 82 -11.03 10.90 -9.29
N ASP A 83 -10.60 11.52 -8.19
CA ASP A 83 -11.08 11.22 -6.84
C ASP A 83 -12.60 11.42 -6.70
N PRO A 84 -13.37 10.40 -6.26
CA PRO A 84 -14.80 10.56 -5.95
C PRO A 84 -15.08 11.64 -4.89
N LEU A 85 -14.10 11.94 -4.04
CA LEU A 85 -14.14 12.94 -2.99
C LEU A 85 -13.29 14.18 -3.31
N ALA A 86 -12.96 14.43 -4.58
CA ALA A 86 -12.15 15.58 -5.00
C ALA A 86 -12.64 16.92 -4.41
N GLU A 87 -13.96 17.12 -4.33
CA GLU A 87 -14.57 18.33 -3.78
C GLU A 87 -14.28 18.56 -2.29
N LYS A 88 -14.03 17.48 -1.53
CA LYS A 88 -13.65 17.54 -0.11
C LYS A 88 -12.17 17.87 0.07
N MET A 89 -11.35 17.73 -0.98
CA MET A 89 -9.91 17.93 -0.97
C MET A 89 -9.45 19.03 -1.91
N ARG A 90 -10.12 20.20 -1.87
CA ARG A 90 -9.91 21.33 -2.80
C ARG A 90 -8.47 21.83 -2.95
N ARG A 91 -7.59 21.54 -1.98
CA ARG A 91 -6.16 21.94 -2.00
C ARG A 91 -5.25 20.96 -2.75
N TRP A 92 -5.78 19.81 -3.17
CA TRP A 92 -5.02 18.75 -3.81
C TRP A 92 -5.56 18.48 -5.22
N SER A 93 -4.68 18.03 -6.11
CA SER A 93 -5.10 17.54 -7.42
C SER A 93 -6.09 16.37 -7.24
N PRO A 94 -7.13 16.25 -8.07
CA PRO A 94 -8.03 15.09 -8.03
C PRO A 94 -7.35 13.75 -8.32
N TYR A 95 -6.09 13.76 -8.77
CA TYR A 95 -5.27 12.57 -9.02
C TYR A 95 -4.18 12.33 -7.96
N ASN A 96 -4.17 13.13 -6.89
CA ASN A 96 -3.15 13.08 -5.85
C ASN A 96 -3.22 11.79 -5.02
N TYR A 97 -2.08 11.12 -4.85
CA TYR A 97 -1.94 10.01 -3.91
C TYR A 97 -1.35 10.47 -2.57
N ALA A 98 -1.93 10.01 -1.46
CA ALA A 98 -1.35 10.10 -0.11
C ALA A 98 -0.81 11.49 0.29
N PHE A 99 -1.47 12.58 -0.12
CA PHE A 99 -0.99 13.97 0.06
C PHE A 99 0.47 14.21 -0.37
N ASN A 100 0.93 13.49 -1.40
CA ASN A 100 2.33 13.47 -1.86
C ASN A 100 3.35 13.05 -0.78
N ASN A 101 2.91 12.37 0.28
CA ASN A 101 3.79 11.82 1.32
C ASN A 101 3.42 10.35 1.62
N PRO A 102 3.68 9.43 0.67
CA PRO A 102 3.32 8.02 0.77
C PRO A 102 4.16 7.22 1.78
N VAL A 103 5.18 7.83 2.38
CA VAL A 103 5.96 7.22 3.47
C VAL A 103 5.19 7.30 4.80
N ARG A 104 4.29 8.29 4.91
CA ARG A 104 3.48 8.56 6.11
C ARG A 104 2.01 8.21 5.93
N PHE A 105 1.43 8.52 4.77
CA PHE A 105 0.02 8.33 4.51
C PHE A 105 -0.23 7.16 3.56
N ILE A 106 -1.34 6.48 3.76
CA ILE A 106 -1.87 5.44 2.85
C ILE A 106 -3.31 5.82 2.51
N ASP A 107 -3.77 5.52 1.29
CA ASP A 107 -5.19 5.62 0.96
C ASP A 107 -5.79 4.20 0.99
N PRO A 108 -6.66 3.85 1.92
CA PRO A 108 -7.11 2.47 2.07
C PRO A 108 -8.03 1.90 1.03
N ASP A 109 -8.95 2.72 0.58
CA ASP A 109 -10.12 2.36 -0.21
C ASP A 109 -10.11 3.13 -1.53
N GLY A 110 -9.05 3.91 -1.77
CA GLY A 110 -8.94 4.78 -2.91
C GLY A 110 -9.90 5.97 -2.79
N MET A 111 -10.25 6.42 -1.59
CA MET A 111 -11.09 7.61 -1.39
C MET A 111 -10.44 8.66 -0.50
N THR A 112 -9.72 8.26 0.55
CA THR A 112 -9.10 9.23 1.47
C THR A 112 -7.82 8.74 2.11
N PRO A 113 -6.72 9.53 2.03
CA PRO A 113 -5.51 9.22 2.77
C PRO A 113 -5.71 9.27 4.29
N VAL A 114 -5.15 8.29 4.98
CA VAL A 114 -5.09 8.18 6.44
C VAL A 114 -3.65 7.92 6.90
N THR A 115 -3.38 8.13 8.18
CA THR A 115 -2.10 7.84 8.83
C THR A 115 -2.36 7.45 10.28
N ASP A 116 -1.32 6.94 10.92
CA ASP A 116 -1.31 6.62 12.33
C ASP A 116 -1.62 7.85 13.21
N TYR A 117 -2.25 7.58 14.35
CA TYR A 117 -2.59 8.61 15.33
C TYR A 117 -1.55 8.62 16.45
N TYR A 118 -1.10 9.81 16.81
CA TYR A 118 -0.12 10.03 17.88
C TYR A 118 -0.68 11.02 18.89
N ASN A 119 -0.39 10.81 20.19
CA ASN A 119 -0.71 11.80 21.21
C ASN A 119 0.28 12.98 21.18
N LEU A 120 0.02 14.02 21.99
CA LEU A 120 0.90 15.20 22.09
C LEU A 120 2.32 14.89 22.59
N LYS A 121 2.54 13.71 23.17
CA LYS A 121 3.86 13.21 23.59
C LYS A 121 4.57 12.40 22.49
N GLY A 122 4.00 12.31 21.29
CA GLY A 122 4.54 11.57 20.16
C GLY A 122 4.36 10.05 20.26
N GLN A 123 3.54 9.56 21.19
CA GLN A 123 3.30 8.12 21.34
C GLN A 123 2.16 7.68 20.42
N LEU A 124 2.35 6.57 19.70
CA LEU A 124 1.34 5.94 18.86
C LEU A 124 0.13 5.55 19.70
N THR A 125 -1.05 6.02 19.32
CA THR A 125 -2.33 5.70 19.98
C THR A 125 -3.21 4.82 19.13
N LYS A 126 -3.03 4.82 17.80
CA LYS A 126 -3.73 3.93 16.89
C LYS A 126 -2.90 3.72 15.63
N HIS A 127 -2.63 2.45 15.31
CA HIS A 127 -2.03 2.06 14.05
C HIS A 127 -3.11 1.86 12.99
N VAL A 128 -2.83 2.23 11.75
CA VAL A 128 -3.66 1.90 10.59
C VAL A 128 -2.98 0.75 9.84
N GLU A 129 -3.38 -0.48 10.15
CA GLU A 129 -2.73 -1.68 9.61
C GLU A 129 -3.09 -1.91 8.13
N ASP A 130 -4.37 -1.89 7.76
CA ASP A 130 -4.77 -2.49 6.47
C ASP A 130 -5.48 -1.53 5.54
N GLY A 131 -5.47 -0.26 5.93
CA GLY A 131 -6.39 0.74 5.45
C GLY A 131 -7.87 0.48 5.79
N LYS A 132 -8.27 -0.74 6.14
CA LYS A 132 -9.55 -0.90 6.82
C LYS A 132 -9.44 -0.17 8.15
N LEU A 133 -10.29 0.83 8.35
CA LEU A 133 -10.56 1.32 9.70
C LEU A 133 -11.04 0.10 10.47
N ASP A 134 -10.20 -0.46 11.33
CA ASP A 134 -10.67 -1.40 12.33
C ASP A 134 -11.82 -0.72 13.06
N LYS A 135 -13.03 -1.23 12.81
CA LYS A 135 -14.24 -0.77 13.45
C LYS A 135 -14.09 -1.04 14.93
N LYS A 136 -13.60 -0.06 15.67
CA LYS A 136 -13.91 0.26 17.08
C LYS A 136 -12.92 1.31 17.61
N VAL A 137 -13.18 2.57 17.30
CA VAL A 137 -13.15 3.61 18.34
C VAL A 137 -14.28 4.57 18.00
N VAL A 138 -15.42 4.40 18.69
CA VAL A 138 -16.46 5.41 18.73
C VAL A 138 -15.90 6.52 19.60
N PHE A 139 -15.52 7.66 19.00
CA PHE A 139 -15.40 8.88 19.78
C PHE A 139 -16.81 9.41 19.98
N ASN A 140 -17.37 9.18 21.17
CA ASN A 140 -18.51 9.97 21.62
C ASN A 140 -17.98 11.39 21.88
N TYR A 141 -18.61 12.36 21.22
CA TYR A 141 -18.50 13.77 21.57
C TYR A 141 -19.25 14.02 22.88
#